data_AF-A0A1S3BTL5-F1
#
_entry.id   AF-A0A1S3BTL5-F1
#
_cell.length_a   1.000
_cell.length_b   1.000
_cell.length_c   1.000
_cell.angle_alpha   90.00
_cell.angle_beta   90.00
_cell.angle_gamma   90.00
#
_symmetry.space_group_name_H-M   'P 1'
#
loop_
_entity.id
_entity.type
_entity.pdbx_description
1 polymer ?
#
loop_
_entity_poly.entity_id
_entity_poly.type
_entity_poly.pdbx_seq_one_letter_code
_entity_poly.pdbx_strand_id
1 'polypeptide(L)'
;MLRTRGGLETTQYVDVEEMVAIFFHIVAHDVKNRVARRHFARSGETMSRHFNAVFNAVLRLHEIFLKQPDPVTHSCSHEKWQWFQNCLDALDGTHIKVNVSMIDRPRYRSRKGDITKNVHGVSSQNGEFIFVMPRWGGSTSYSRVLRDVVSLKVQKGYYYLCDAGYPNAEGFLPLYRGQRYYLTEWRGGNPPK
;
A
#
# COMPACT_ATOMS: atom_id res chain seq x y z
N MET A 1 0.34 -17.56 13.63
CA MET A 1 -0.35 -16.26 13.44
C MET A 1 -1.62 -16.39 12.61
N LEU A 2 -1.58 -16.93 11.38
CA LEU A 2 -2.79 -17.11 10.57
C LEU A 2 -3.86 -18.00 11.23
N ARG A 3 -3.45 -19.08 11.90
CA ARG A 3 -4.33 -19.92 12.72
C ARG A 3 -4.86 -19.17 13.94
N THR A 4 -3.95 -18.70 14.79
CA THR A 4 -4.26 -18.16 16.13
C THR A 4 -4.91 -16.79 16.17
N ARG A 5 -4.46 -15.85 15.33
CA ARG A 5 -4.97 -14.47 15.27
C ARG A 5 -5.79 -14.21 14.00
N GLY A 6 -5.47 -14.92 12.93
CA GLY A 6 -6.18 -14.82 11.65
C GLY A 6 -7.44 -15.67 11.60
N GLY A 7 -7.68 -16.58 12.55
CA GLY A 7 -8.87 -17.44 12.61
C GLY A 7 -8.97 -18.43 11.43
N LEU A 8 -7.84 -18.83 10.87
CA LEU A 8 -7.78 -19.79 9.77
C LEU A 8 -7.74 -21.21 10.32
N GLU A 9 -8.70 -22.03 9.93
CA GLU A 9 -8.86 -23.40 10.40
C GLU A 9 -8.72 -24.41 9.28
N THR A 10 -8.26 -25.61 9.62
CA THR A 10 -8.21 -26.74 8.69
C THR A 10 -9.62 -27.18 8.34
N THR A 11 -9.85 -27.56 7.09
CA THR A 11 -11.09 -28.24 6.70
C THR A 11 -10.88 -29.75 6.70
N GLN A 12 -11.94 -30.51 6.51
CA GLN A 12 -11.87 -31.98 6.36
C GLN A 12 -10.91 -32.42 5.23
N TYR A 13 -10.72 -31.59 4.20
CA TYR A 13 -10.02 -32.00 2.97
C TYR A 13 -8.75 -31.20 2.65
N VAL A 14 -8.54 -30.05 3.30
CA VAL A 14 -7.45 -29.11 3.01
C VAL A 14 -6.94 -28.54 4.33
N ASP A 15 -5.64 -28.71 4.57
CA ASP A 15 -4.95 -28.15 5.73
C ASP A 15 -4.61 -26.67 5.53
N VAL A 16 -4.22 -25.97 6.59
CA VAL A 16 -3.95 -24.53 6.51
C VAL A 16 -2.73 -24.24 5.64
N GLU A 17 -1.75 -25.13 5.66
CA GLU A 17 -0.52 -25.06 4.90
C GLU A 17 -0.81 -25.09 3.39
N GLU A 18 -1.67 -25.99 2.92
CA GLU A 18 -2.15 -26.05 1.53
C GLU A 18 -2.97 -24.81 1.18
N MET A 19 -3.87 -24.33 2.07
CA MET A 19 -4.60 -23.07 1.81
C MET A 19 -3.64 -21.90 1.59
N VAL A 20 -2.62 -21.79 2.43
CA VAL A 20 -1.60 -20.73 2.36
C VAL A 20 -0.73 -20.89 1.11
N ALA A 21 -0.37 -22.12 0.73
CA ALA A 21 0.36 -22.42 -0.50
C ALA A 21 -0.44 -22.02 -1.74
N ILE A 22 -1.75 -22.31 -1.78
CA ILE A 22 -2.67 -21.89 -2.84
C ILE A 22 -2.66 -20.36 -2.96
N PHE A 23 -2.82 -19.66 -1.82
CA PHE A 23 -2.83 -18.19 -1.80
C PHE A 23 -1.51 -17.60 -2.32
N PHE A 24 -0.37 -18.04 -1.80
CA PHE A 24 0.93 -17.54 -2.22
C PHE A 24 1.23 -17.88 -3.68
N HIS A 25 0.91 -19.08 -4.15
CA HIS A 25 1.13 -19.45 -5.54
C HIS A 25 0.37 -18.53 -6.50
N ILE A 26 -0.89 -18.21 -6.19
CA ILE A 26 -1.71 -17.28 -6.99
C ILE A 26 -1.12 -15.87 -6.98
N VAL A 27 -0.80 -15.32 -5.79
CA VAL A 27 -0.34 -13.93 -5.67
C VAL A 27 1.09 -13.73 -6.17
N ALA A 28 2.00 -14.66 -5.87
CA ALA A 28 3.42 -14.53 -6.23
C ALA A 28 3.67 -14.69 -7.73
N HIS A 29 2.85 -15.49 -8.43
CA HIS A 29 3.03 -15.78 -9.85
C HIS A 29 1.96 -15.15 -10.76
N ASP A 30 1.02 -14.37 -10.21
CA ASP A 30 -0.12 -13.79 -10.93
C ASP A 30 -0.90 -14.83 -11.77
N VAL A 31 -1.04 -16.05 -11.23
CA VAL A 31 -1.68 -17.14 -11.95
C VAL A 31 -3.18 -17.17 -11.72
N LYS A 32 -3.94 -17.35 -12.81
CA LYS A 32 -5.39 -17.51 -12.74
C LYS A 32 -5.75 -18.82 -12.04
N ASN A 33 -6.89 -18.84 -11.34
CA ASN A 33 -7.44 -20.03 -10.70
C ASN A 33 -7.47 -21.27 -11.65
N ARG A 34 -7.78 -21.08 -12.94
CA ARG A 34 -7.76 -22.15 -13.96
C ARG A 34 -6.39 -22.82 -14.12
N VAL A 35 -5.30 -22.09 -13.91
CA VAL A 35 -3.93 -22.60 -13.98
C VAL A 35 -3.58 -23.26 -12.65
N ALA A 36 -3.81 -22.56 -11.53
CA ALA A 36 -3.48 -23.03 -10.19
C ALA A 36 -4.16 -24.37 -9.84
N ARG A 37 -5.42 -24.59 -10.28
CA ARG A 37 -6.13 -25.87 -10.03
C ARG A 37 -5.42 -27.11 -10.57
N ARG A 38 -4.58 -26.97 -11.61
CA ARG A 38 -3.79 -28.10 -12.15
C ARG A 38 -2.63 -28.46 -11.23
N HIS A 39 -2.04 -27.46 -10.57
CA HIS A 39 -0.92 -27.66 -9.66
C HIS A 39 -1.34 -28.31 -8.36
N PHE A 40 -2.47 -27.88 -7.79
CA PHE A 40 -2.98 -28.39 -6.51
C PHE A 40 -3.98 -29.55 -6.66
N ALA A 41 -4.33 -29.94 -7.89
CA ALA A 41 -5.33 -30.97 -8.19
C ALA A 41 -6.69 -30.78 -7.47
N ARG A 42 -7.08 -29.52 -7.18
CA ARG A 42 -8.36 -29.16 -6.54
C ARG A 42 -9.36 -28.58 -7.52
N SER A 43 -10.64 -28.58 -7.14
CA SER A 43 -11.67 -27.88 -7.92
C SER A 43 -11.42 -26.36 -7.90
N GLY A 44 -11.85 -25.64 -8.94
CA GLY A 44 -11.71 -24.18 -8.98
C GLY A 44 -12.49 -23.46 -7.88
N GLU A 45 -13.61 -24.04 -7.46
CA GLU A 45 -14.41 -23.55 -6.35
C GLU A 45 -13.62 -23.65 -5.03
N THR A 46 -12.98 -24.79 -4.78
CA THR A 46 -12.17 -25.03 -3.58
C THR A 46 -10.96 -24.10 -3.53
N MET A 47 -10.27 -23.93 -4.65
CA MET A 47 -9.18 -22.94 -4.80
C MET A 47 -9.66 -21.53 -4.44
N SER A 48 -10.81 -21.11 -4.97
CA SER A 48 -11.38 -19.78 -4.70
C SER A 48 -11.74 -19.61 -3.23
N ARG A 49 -12.37 -20.62 -2.62
CA ARG A 49 -12.77 -20.58 -1.21
C ARG A 49 -11.55 -20.40 -0.30
N HIS A 50 -10.52 -21.22 -0.47
CA HIS A 50 -9.32 -21.17 0.37
C HIS A 50 -8.48 -19.92 0.14
N PHE A 51 -8.37 -19.47 -1.11
CA PHE A 51 -7.75 -18.18 -1.42
C PHE A 51 -8.43 -17.04 -0.64
N ASN A 52 -9.76 -16.97 -0.65
CA ASN A 52 -10.50 -15.94 0.07
C ASN A 52 -10.42 -16.11 1.59
N ALA A 53 -10.37 -17.35 2.09
CA ALA A 53 -10.19 -17.61 3.53
C ALA A 53 -8.85 -17.07 4.04
N VAL A 54 -7.75 -17.34 3.32
CA VAL A 54 -6.43 -16.80 3.64
C VAL A 54 -6.40 -15.29 3.47
N PHE A 55 -6.96 -14.76 2.38
CA PHE A 55 -7.04 -13.32 2.14
C PHE A 55 -7.72 -12.58 3.29
N ASN A 56 -8.88 -13.08 3.75
CA ASN A 56 -9.59 -12.51 4.89
C ASN A 56 -8.80 -12.64 6.21
N ALA A 57 -8.09 -13.74 6.41
CA ALA A 57 -7.21 -13.91 7.56
C ALA A 57 -6.07 -12.88 7.55
N VAL A 58 -5.44 -12.62 6.39
CA VAL A 58 -4.42 -11.58 6.22
C VAL A 58 -5.01 -10.19 6.49
N LEU A 59 -6.21 -9.89 5.99
CA LEU A 59 -6.88 -8.61 6.27
C LEU A 59 -7.15 -8.40 7.76
N ARG A 60 -7.56 -9.45 8.51
CA ARG A 60 -7.72 -9.36 9.97
C ARG A 60 -6.41 -9.06 10.70
N LEU A 61 -5.29 -9.47 10.11
CA LEU A 61 -3.95 -9.28 10.68
C LEU A 61 -3.28 -7.98 10.24
N HIS A 62 -3.95 -7.15 9.44
CA HIS A 62 -3.33 -5.96 8.84
C HIS A 62 -2.69 -5.03 9.88
N GLU A 63 -3.31 -4.79 11.04
CA GLU A 63 -2.75 -3.94 12.10
C GLU A 63 -1.43 -4.46 12.68
N ILE A 64 -1.15 -5.76 12.53
CA ILE A 64 0.10 -6.40 12.98
C ILE A 64 1.18 -6.26 11.91
N PHE A 65 0.78 -6.31 10.65
CA PHE A 65 1.67 -6.18 9.51
C PHE A 65 2.04 -4.74 9.21
N LEU A 66 1.17 -3.79 9.55
CA LEU A 66 1.43 -2.37 9.40
C LEU A 66 2.32 -1.88 10.54
N LYS A 67 3.37 -1.16 10.16
CA LYS A 67 4.31 -0.56 11.11
C LYS A 67 3.67 0.65 11.79
N GLN A 68 4.03 0.89 13.05
CA GLN A 68 3.71 2.16 13.70
C GLN A 68 4.66 3.26 13.17
N PRO A 69 4.16 4.47 12.90
CA PRO A 69 4.99 5.56 12.39
C PRO A 69 6.08 5.91 13.41
N ASP A 70 7.30 6.10 12.92
CA ASP A 70 8.47 6.44 13.74
C ASP A 70 9.14 7.70 13.18
N PRO A 71 9.08 8.83 13.91
CA PRO A 71 9.53 10.11 13.38
C PRO A 71 11.04 10.16 13.16
N VAL A 72 11.44 10.87 12.11
CA VAL A 72 12.83 11.27 11.89
C VAL A 72 13.30 12.14 13.07
N THR A 73 14.30 11.65 13.78
CA THR A 73 14.96 12.35 14.89
C THR A 73 16.17 13.15 14.41
N HIS A 74 16.65 14.09 15.25
CA HIS A 74 17.87 14.86 15.00
C HIS A 74 19.12 13.98 14.80
N SER A 75 19.14 12.79 15.38
CA SER A 75 20.23 11.82 15.30
C SER A 75 20.08 10.83 14.14
N CYS A 76 19.13 11.05 13.22
CA CYS A 76 18.94 10.19 12.06
C CYS A 76 20.22 10.17 11.21
N SER A 77 20.87 9.00 11.13
CA SER A 77 22.08 8.81 10.34
C SER A 77 21.81 8.50 8.86
N HIS A 78 20.53 8.47 8.46
CA HIS A 78 20.16 8.14 7.09
C HIS A 78 20.30 9.37 6.19
N GLU A 79 21.25 9.32 5.25
CA GLU A 79 21.66 10.43 4.37
C GLU A 79 20.48 11.20 3.73
N LYS A 80 19.43 10.48 3.29
CA LYS A 80 18.22 11.09 2.70
C LYS A 80 17.24 11.68 3.72
N TRP A 81 17.06 11.01 4.86
CA TRP A 81 15.98 11.31 5.79
C TRP A 81 16.40 12.31 6.87
N GLN A 82 17.70 12.44 7.16
CA GLN A 82 18.24 13.34 8.19
C GLN A 82 17.80 14.82 8.04
N TRP A 83 17.44 15.22 6.82
CA TRP A 83 17.00 16.59 6.52
C TRP A 83 15.52 16.84 6.83
N PHE A 84 14.73 15.79 7.05
CA PHE A 84 13.28 15.84 7.21
C PHE A 84 12.88 15.61 8.66
N GLN A 85 13.41 16.42 9.57
CA GLN A 85 13.14 16.27 10.99
C GLN A 85 11.63 16.33 11.29
N ASN A 86 11.18 15.47 12.21
CA ASN A 86 9.78 15.26 12.59
C ASN A 86 8.88 14.76 11.44
N CYS A 87 9.46 14.40 10.28
CA CYS A 87 8.73 13.63 9.30
C CYS A 87 8.42 12.28 9.92
N LEU A 88 7.15 11.89 9.90
CA LEU A 88 6.73 10.54 10.20
C LEU A 88 7.25 9.67 9.06
N ASP A 89 6.65 9.77 7.87
CA ASP A 89 6.95 8.86 6.76
C ASP A 89 6.51 9.45 5.41
N ALA A 90 6.66 8.70 4.30
CA ALA A 90 6.26 9.17 2.97
C ALA A 90 4.89 8.63 2.55
N LEU A 91 4.00 9.52 2.13
CA LEU A 91 2.71 9.26 1.50
C LEU A 91 2.84 9.34 -0.02
N ASP A 92 2.47 8.26 -0.70
CA ASP A 92 2.38 8.25 -2.16
C ASP A 92 1.17 7.46 -2.67
N GLY A 93 0.76 7.73 -3.90
CA GLY A 93 -0.29 7.00 -4.61
C GLY A 93 0.28 6.12 -5.71
N THR A 94 -0.22 4.90 -5.83
CA THR A 94 0.11 3.98 -6.92
C THR A 94 -1.15 3.49 -7.63
N HIS A 95 -1.04 3.32 -8.95
CA HIS A 95 -2.12 2.81 -9.78
C HIS A 95 -1.98 1.30 -9.99
N ILE A 96 -2.94 0.55 -9.45
CA ILE A 96 -3.04 -0.90 -9.67
C ILE A 96 -4.02 -1.13 -10.81
N LYS A 97 -3.59 -1.88 -11.84
CA LYS A 97 -4.47 -2.28 -12.94
C LYS A 97 -5.58 -3.18 -12.40
N VAL A 98 -6.82 -2.92 -12.82
CA VAL A 98 -7.99 -3.70 -12.38
C VAL A 98 -8.83 -4.09 -13.58
N ASN A 99 -9.52 -5.23 -13.45
CA ASN A 99 -10.53 -5.64 -14.41
C ASN A 99 -11.91 -5.36 -13.82
N VAL A 100 -12.72 -4.59 -14.55
CA VAL A 100 -14.07 -4.17 -14.13
C VAL A 100 -15.03 -4.30 -15.31
N SER A 101 -16.33 -4.34 -15.00
CA SER A 101 -17.39 -4.41 -16.01
C SER A 101 -17.32 -3.21 -16.97
N MET A 102 -17.84 -3.37 -18.19
CA MET A 102 -17.88 -2.28 -19.18
C MET A 102 -18.57 -1.02 -18.65
N ILE A 103 -19.62 -1.20 -17.84
CA ILE A 103 -20.41 -0.12 -17.24
C ILE A 103 -19.56 0.67 -16.23
N ASP A 104 -18.67 0.00 -15.49
CA ASP A 104 -17.84 0.61 -14.45
C ASP A 104 -16.54 1.22 -14.99
N ARG A 105 -16.06 0.80 -16.17
CA ARG A 105 -14.78 1.26 -16.76
C ARG A 105 -14.58 2.77 -16.72
N PRO A 106 -15.58 3.62 -17.05
CA PRO A 106 -15.41 5.08 -16.98
C PRO A 106 -14.95 5.58 -15.60
N ARG A 107 -15.39 4.93 -14.51
CA ARG A 107 -15.04 5.30 -13.13
C ARG A 107 -13.60 4.96 -12.74
N TYR A 108 -13.02 3.93 -13.36
CA TYR A 108 -11.66 3.45 -13.08
C TYR A 108 -10.63 3.93 -14.12
N ARG A 109 -11.04 4.75 -15.09
CA ARG A 109 -10.13 5.25 -16.13
C ARG A 109 -9.16 6.26 -15.53
N SER A 110 -7.86 5.99 -15.66
CA SER A 110 -6.79 6.92 -15.31
C SER A 110 -6.63 8.02 -16.37
N ARG A 111 -5.83 9.05 -16.06
CA ARG A 111 -5.47 10.10 -17.03
C ARG A 111 -4.76 9.56 -18.27
N LYS A 112 -4.06 8.42 -18.16
CA LYS A 112 -3.38 7.75 -19.27
C LYS A 112 -4.29 6.83 -20.08
N GLY A 113 -5.57 6.72 -19.70
CA GLY A 113 -6.55 5.87 -20.36
C GLY A 113 -6.62 4.44 -19.82
N ASP A 114 -5.67 4.01 -18.98
CA ASP A 114 -5.67 2.69 -18.35
C ASP A 114 -6.79 2.54 -17.32
N ILE A 115 -7.33 1.32 -17.19
CA ILE A 115 -8.31 0.97 -16.16
C ILE A 115 -7.57 0.57 -14.87
N THR A 116 -7.62 1.44 -13.88
CA THR A 116 -6.83 1.33 -12.65
C THR A 116 -7.61 1.77 -11.42
N LYS A 117 -7.22 1.22 -10.27
CA LYS A 117 -7.60 1.71 -8.95
C LYS A 117 -6.40 2.40 -8.34
N ASN A 118 -6.58 3.63 -7.87
CA ASN A 118 -5.56 4.33 -7.13
C ASN A 118 -5.55 3.84 -5.68
N VAL A 119 -4.37 3.43 -5.22
CA VAL A 119 -4.11 2.98 -3.87
C VAL A 119 -3.08 3.91 -3.28
N HIS A 120 -3.42 4.52 -2.15
CA HIS A 120 -2.50 5.40 -1.44
C HIS A 120 -1.90 4.65 -0.27
N GLY A 121 -0.62 4.85 -0.01
CA GLY A 121 0.06 4.21 1.09
C GLY A 121 1.04 5.15 1.76
N VAL A 122 1.16 5.02 3.07
CA VAL A 122 2.26 5.58 3.84
C VAL A 122 3.29 4.49 4.02
N SER A 123 4.52 4.77 3.62
CA SER A 123 5.64 3.85 3.74
C SER A 123 6.77 4.50 4.51
N SER A 124 7.36 3.70 5.39
CA SER A 124 8.47 4.12 6.21
C SER A 124 9.76 4.28 5.43
N GLN A 125 10.76 4.83 6.12
CA GLN A 125 12.10 5.03 5.58
C GLN A 125 12.73 3.75 5.00
N ASN A 126 12.33 2.58 5.52
CA ASN A 126 12.79 1.26 5.09
C ASN A 126 11.87 0.57 4.07
N GLY A 127 10.80 1.24 3.61
CA GLY A 127 9.82 0.69 2.67
C GLY A 127 8.71 -0.15 3.31
N GLU A 128 8.62 -0.17 4.65
CA GLU A 128 7.56 -0.90 5.37
C GLU A 128 6.27 -0.07 5.40
N PHE A 129 5.13 -0.67 5.09
CA PHE A 129 3.85 0.04 5.08
C PHE A 129 3.35 0.35 6.50
N ILE A 130 2.89 1.57 6.69
CA ILE A 130 2.22 2.04 7.92
C ILE A 130 0.72 2.18 7.71
N PHE A 131 0.34 2.55 6.49
CA PHE A 131 -1.05 2.76 6.14
C PHE A 131 -1.27 2.44 4.66
N VAL A 132 -2.40 1.84 4.33
CA VAL A 132 -2.80 1.55 2.94
C VAL A 132 -4.29 1.85 2.77
N MET A 133 -4.63 2.68 1.79
CA MET A 133 -6.00 3.07 1.47
C MET A 133 -6.33 2.76 0.00
N PRO A 134 -7.07 1.67 -0.27
CA PRO A 134 -7.51 1.29 -1.60
C PRO A 134 -8.91 1.86 -1.91
N ARG A 135 -9.08 3.19 -1.97
CA ARG A 135 -10.43 3.80 -2.07
C ARG A 135 -10.83 4.38 -3.42
N TRP A 136 -9.91 4.68 -4.32
CA TRP A 136 -10.22 5.65 -5.38
C TRP A 136 -10.13 5.08 -6.80
N GLY A 137 -11.10 5.41 -7.65
CA GLY A 137 -10.99 5.19 -9.09
C GLY A 137 -9.85 6.05 -9.67
N GLY A 138 -9.19 5.56 -10.72
CA GLY A 138 -7.94 6.11 -11.27
C GLY A 138 -7.95 7.60 -11.67
N SER A 139 -9.11 8.27 -11.73
CA SER A 139 -9.24 9.70 -12.06
C SER A 139 -9.30 10.64 -10.85
N THR A 140 -9.28 10.12 -9.62
CA THR A 140 -9.46 10.93 -8.41
C THR A 140 -8.25 11.83 -8.15
N SER A 141 -8.51 13.12 -7.89
CA SER A 141 -7.47 14.09 -7.52
C SER A 141 -6.91 13.83 -6.12
N TYR A 142 -5.58 13.93 -5.96
CA TYR A 142 -4.87 13.87 -4.68
C TYR A 142 -5.43 14.82 -3.61
N SER A 143 -6.00 15.96 -4.01
CA SER A 143 -6.66 16.90 -3.10
C SER A 143 -7.93 16.35 -2.41
N ARG A 144 -8.64 15.42 -3.06
CA ARG A 144 -9.79 14.73 -2.43
C ARG A 144 -9.33 13.61 -1.50
N VAL A 145 -8.16 13.03 -1.77
CA VAL A 145 -7.59 11.94 -0.98
C VAL A 145 -7.18 12.42 0.41
N LEU A 146 -6.57 13.61 0.53
CA LEU A 146 -6.18 14.11 1.85
C LEU A 146 -7.36 14.22 2.82
N ARG A 147 -8.56 14.60 2.36
CA ARG A 147 -9.74 14.69 3.25
C ARG A 147 -10.12 13.36 3.90
N ASP A 148 -9.87 12.24 3.22
CA ASP A 148 -10.13 10.90 3.76
C ASP A 148 -8.93 10.36 4.56
N VAL A 149 -7.72 10.77 4.18
CA VAL A 149 -6.46 10.47 4.89
C VAL A 149 -6.35 11.27 6.21
N VAL A 150 -7.22 12.26 6.47
CA VAL A 150 -7.37 12.96 7.78
C VAL A 150 -7.62 11.99 8.95
N SER A 151 -8.03 10.75 8.67
CA SER A 151 -8.05 9.67 9.67
C SER A 151 -6.67 9.37 10.28
N LEU A 152 -5.57 9.66 9.55
CA LEU A 152 -4.21 9.71 10.10
C LEU A 152 -4.09 10.96 10.98
N LYS A 153 -4.30 10.77 12.28
CA LYS A 153 -4.11 11.81 13.27
C LYS A 153 -2.62 12.13 13.37
N VAL A 154 -2.20 13.25 12.79
CA VAL A 154 -0.83 13.75 12.93
C VAL A 154 -0.74 14.64 14.16
N GLN A 155 0.20 14.36 15.05
CA GLN A 155 0.45 15.21 16.21
C GLN A 155 1.07 16.54 15.77
N LYS A 156 0.76 17.62 16.49
CA LYS A 156 1.31 18.96 16.20
C LYS A 156 2.84 18.92 16.22
N GLY A 157 3.47 19.43 15.17
CA GLY A 157 4.92 19.44 15.00
C GLY A 157 5.48 18.28 14.18
N TYR A 158 4.65 17.30 13.81
CA TYR A 158 4.98 16.19 12.91
C TYR A 158 4.27 16.33 11.56
N TYR A 159 4.77 15.64 10.53
CA TYR A 159 4.16 15.65 9.20
C TYR A 159 4.51 14.40 8.39
N TYR A 160 3.70 14.09 7.37
CA TYR A 160 4.06 13.14 6.31
C TYR A 160 4.61 13.88 5.10
N LEU A 161 5.65 13.34 4.47
CA LEU A 161 6.11 13.83 3.16
C LEU A 161 5.20 13.32 2.05
N CYS A 162 4.82 14.17 1.13
CA CYS A 162 3.89 13.81 0.05
C CYS A 162 4.47 14.14 -1.33
N ASP A 163 4.01 13.43 -2.36
CA ASP A 163 4.26 13.85 -3.74
C ASP A 163 3.73 15.27 -4.00
N ALA A 164 4.32 15.97 -4.97
CA ALA A 164 3.98 17.34 -5.32
C ALA A 164 2.53 17.49 -5.84
N GLY A 165 1.88 16.37 -6.19
CA GLY A 165 0.46 16.31 -6.52
C GLY A 165 -0.48 16.64 -5.35
N TYR A 166 -0.03 16.48 -4.10
CA TYR A 166 -0.83 16.75 -2.91
C TYR A 166 -0.84 18.24 -2.54
N PRO A 167 -1.93 18.76 -1.96
CA PRO A 167 -1.95 20.13 -1.45
C PRO A 167 -1.19 20.22 -0.11
N ASN A 168 -0.63 21.39 0.18
CA ASN A 168 -0.01 21.69 1.46
C ASN A 168 -1.11 21.81 2.54
N ALA A 169 -1.00 21.06 3.63
CA ALA A 169 -1.98 21.01 4.70
C ALA A 169 -1.29 20.68 6.03
N GLU A 170 -1.93 21.00 7.16
CA GLU A 170 -1.40 20.62 8.47
C GLU A 170 -1.17 19.10 8.54
N GLY A 171 0.04 18.70 8.94
CA GLY A 171 0.46 17.30 8.98
C GLY A 171 0.90 16.70 7.65
N PHE A 172 0.90 17.44 6.53
CA PHE A 172 1.30 16.94 5.21
C PHE A 172 2.17 17.97 4.46
N LEU A 173 3.41 17.60 4.18
CA LEU A 173 4.39 18.43 3.49
C LEU A 173 4.63 17.90 2.07
N PRO A 174 4.03 18.50 1.02
CA PRO A 174 4.31 18.10 -0.35
C PRO A 174 5.70 18.60 -0.79
N LEU A 175 6.38 17.79 -1.61
CA LEU A 175 7.60 18.20 -2.29
C LEU A 175 7.35 19.40 -3.21
N TYR A 176 8.35 20.28 -3.34
CA TYR A 176 8.22 21.49 -4.14
C TYR A 176 7.98 21.17 -5.62
N ARG A 177 6.95 21.77 -6.20
CA ARG A 177 6.59 21.56 -7.61
C ARG A 177 7.68 22.14 -8.51
N GLY A 178 8.29 21.27 -9.32
CA GLY A 178 9.30 21.67 -10.32
C GLY A 178 10.74 21.53 -9.82
N GLN A 179 10.97 21.24 -8.54
CA GLN A 179 12.29 20.85 -8.03
C GLN A 179 12.40 19.32 -8.07
N ARG A 180 13.47 18.81 -8.70
CA ARG A 180 13.74 17.37 -8.70
C ARG A 180 14.69 17.04 -7.56
N TYR A 181 14.22 16.25 -6.60
CA TYR A 181 15.03 15.83 -5.45
C TYR A 181 15.92 14.65 -5.87
N TYR A 182 17.03 14.89 -6.59
CA TYR A 182 17.97 13.85 -7.02
C TYR A 182 19.16 13.74 -6.09
N LEU A 183 19.49 12.53 -5.61
CA LEU A 183 20.66 12.21 -4.75
C LEU A 183 21.98 12.91 -5.11
N THR A 184 22.25 13.18 -6.39
CA THR A 184 23.45 13.89 -6.84
C THR A 184 23.51 15.35 -6.40
N GLU A 185 22.38 16.00 -6.14
CA GLU A 185 22.32 17.40 -5.67
C GLU A 185 22.66 17.55 -4.17
N TRP A 186 22.72 16.43 -3.43
CA TRP A 186 22.84 16.39 -1.96
C TRP A 186 24.21 15.93 -1.48
N ARG A 187 25.05 15.42 -2.38
CA ARG A 187 26.40 14.90 -2.07
C ARG A 187 27.35 15.95 -1.48
N GLY A 188 26.98 17.24 -1.52
CA GLY A 188 27.73 18.35 -0.92
C GLY A 188 27.29 18.75 0.49
N GLY A 189 26.35 18.03 1.13
CA GLY A 189 25.85 18.39 2.45
C GLY A 189 24.92 19.62 2.47
N ASN A 190 24.43 20.04 1.29
CA ASN A 190 23.47 21.13 1.21
C ASN A 190 22.07 20.61 1.57
N PRO A 191 21.32 21.35 2.40
CA PRO A 191 19.95 20.98 2.77
C PRO A 191 18.99 21.07 1.57
N PRO A 192 17.79 20.46 1.68
CA PRO A 192 16.72 20.63 0.70
C PRO A 192 16.46 22.12 0.47
N LYS A 193 16.43 22.55 -0.79
CA LYS A 193 15.89 23.86 -1.16
C LYS A 193 14.38 23.82 -1.27
#